data_AF-X0ULC9-F1
#
_entry.id   AF-X0ULC9-F1
#
_cell.length_a   1.000
_cell.length_b   1.000
_cell.length_c   1.000
_cell.angle_alpha   90.00
_cell.angle_beta   90.00
_cell.angle_gamma   90.00
#
_symmetry.space_group_name_H-M   'P 1'
#
loop_
_entity.id
_entity.type
_entity.pdbx_description
1 polymer ?
#
loop_
_entity_poly.entity_id
_entity_poly.type
_entity_poly.pdbx_seq_one_letter_code
_entity_poly.pdbx_strand_id
1 'polypeptide(L)'
;MAGQRYIIEGGRRLEGTVRISGNKNAAVHAVTAALLTAEDCRLENLPAIEDVRYMLDILEALGVRVERRGSSLVLNAAQIHTFAAPS
;
A
#
# COMPACT_ATOMS: atom_id res chain seq x y z
N MET A 1 -24.11 4.99 16.41
CA MET A 1 -22.69 4.60 16.56
C MET A 1 -21.90 5.86 16.92
N ALA A 2 -21.32 5.94 18.12
CA ALA A 2 -20.43 7.05 18.44
C ALA A 2 -19.09 6.85 17.70
N GLY A 3 -18.65 7.83 16.92
CA GLY A 3 -17.38 7.76 16.18
C GLY A 3 -16.17 7.68 17.11
N GLN A 4 -15.10 7.02 16.66
CA GLN A 4 -13.83 7.01 17.40
C GLN A 4 -13.27 8.43 17.49
N ARG A 5 -12.79 8.82 18.68
CA ARG A 5 -12.13 10.10 18.91
C ARG A 5 -10.83 9.89 19.66
N TYR A 6 -9.80 10.62 19.27
CA TYR A 6 -8.62 10.80 20.09
C TYR A 6 -8.87 11.91 21.12
N ILE A 7 -8.48 11.68 22.37
CA ILE A 7 -8.43 12.72 23.41
C ILE A 7 -6.95 13.00 23.64
N ILE A 8 -6.50 14.20 23.27
CA ILE A 8 -5.10 14.62 23.41
C ILE A 8 -5.00 15.59 24.57
N GLU A 9 -4.27 15.22 25.61
CA GLU A 9 -3.93 16.09 26.73
C GLU A 9 -2.55 16.73 26.46
N GLY A 10 -2.55 18.05 26.30
CA GLY A 10 -1.33 18.81 26.00
C GLY A 10 -0.36 18.93 27.20
N GLY A 11 0.66 19.77 27.05
CA GLY A 11 1.60 20.12 28.13
C GLY A 11 2.86 19.25 28.21
N ARG A 12 3.05 18.30 27.29
CA ARG A 12 4.27 17.49 27.19
C ARG A 12 5.05 17.82 25.93
N ARG A 13 6.33 18.15 26.08
CA ARG A 13 7.25 18.33 24.94
C ARG A 13 7.54 16.97 24.30
N LEU A 14 7.48 16.88 22.98
CA LEU A 14 7.90 15.70 22.24
C LEU A 14 9.42 15.67 22.13
N GLU A 15 10.05 14.57 22.56
CA GLU A 15 11.49 14.35 22.48
C GLU A 15 11.75 12.91 22.03
N GLY A 16 12.65 12.73 21.05
CA GLY A 16 12.98 11.43 20.48
C GLY A 16 13.14 11.44 18.96
N THR A 17 13.15 10.25 18.36
CA THR A 17 13.24 10.06 16.90
C THR A 17 12.14 9.12 16.44
N VAL A 18 11.54 9.43 15.29
CA VAL A 18 10.52 8.59 14.65
C VAL A 18 10.98 8.26 13.23
N ARG A 19 10.76 7.01 12.80
CA ARG A 19 10.94 6.61 11.41
C ARG A 19 9.68 6.94 10.63
N ILE A 20 9.82 7.76 9.59
CA ILE A 20 8.71 8.12 8.71
C ILE A 20 8.46 6.97 7.72
N SER A 21 7.20 6.58 7.57
CA SER A 21 6.75 5.63 6.56
C SER A 21 6.77 6.23 5.16
N GLY A 22 6.74 5.41 4.11
CA GLY A 22 6.68 5.90 2.74
C GLY A 22 5.48 6.80 2.46
N ASN A 23 5.60 7.61 1.42
CA ASN A 23 4.56 8.53 1.00
C ASN A 23 3.35 7.77 0.42
N LYS A 24 2.14 8.06 0.93
CA LYS A 24 0.88 7.46 0.47
C LYS A 24 0.68 7.57 -1.04
N ASN A 25 0.83 8.77 -1.61
CA ASN A 25 0.51 9.03 -3.01
C ASN A 25 1.52 8.35 -3.94
N ALA A 26 2.81 8.40 -3.58
CA ALA A 26 3.84 7.67 -4.30
C ALA A 26 3.61 6.16 -4.25
N ALA A 27 3.22 5.63 -3.09
CA ALA A 27 2.95 4.21 -2.89
C ALA A 27 1.82 3.70 -3.80
N VAL A 28 0.67 4.40 -3.81
CA VAL A 28 -0.47 4.02 -4.65
C VAL A 28 -0.09 4.07 -6.13
N HIS A 29 0.54 5.15 -6.60
CA HIS A 29 0.94 5.27 -8.00
C HIS A 29 1.99 4.23 -8.41
N ALA A 30 2.96 3.92 -7.53
CA ALA A 30 3.99 2.91 -7.82
C ALA A 30 3.38 1.51 -7.93
N VAL A 31 2.43 1.17 -7.05
CA VAL A 31 1.68 -0.09 -7.12
C VAL A 31 0.92 -0.20 -8.44
N THR A 32 0.23 0.86 -8.87
CA THR A 32 -0.48 0.87 -10.16
C THR A 32 0.48 0.82 -11.35
N ALA A 33 1.64 1.48 -11.28
CA ALA A 33 2.63 1.49 -12.36
C ALA A 33 3.23 0.11 -12.66
N ALA A 34 3.19 -0.82 -11.69
CA ALA A 34 3.62 -2.20 -11.91
C ALA A 34 2.79 -2.93 -12.99
N LEU A 35 1.59 -2.43 -13.33
CA LEU A 35 0.78 -2.93 -14.44
C LEU A 35 1.38 -2.66 -15.82
N LEU A 36 2.35 -1.75 -15.93
CA LEU A 36 2.91 -1.30 -17.20
C LEU A 36 4.02 -2.22 -17.72
N THR A 37 4.35 -3.29 -17.01
CA THR A 37 5.38 -4.27 -17.39
C THR A 37 4.98 -5.69 -16.98
N ALA A 38 5.50 -6.69 -17.69
CA ALA A 38 5.38 -8.10 -17.33
C ALA A 38 6.52 -8.58 -16.41
N GLU A 39 7.51 -7.72 -16.13
CA GLU A 39 8.64 -8.03 -15.26
C GLU A 39 8.31 -7.87 -13.77
N ASP A 40 9.11 -8.50 -12.90
CA ASP A 40 8.98 -8.34 -11.45
C ASP A 40 9.33 -6.90 -11.03
N CYS A 41 8.35 -6.22 -10.44
CA CYS A 41 8.49 -4.88 -9.89
C CYS A 41 8.66 -4.96 -8.37
N ARG A 42 9.84 -4.57 -7.85
CA ARG A 42 10.10 -4.53 -6.41
C ARG A 42 9.94 -3.11 -5.87
N LEU A 43 9.03 -2.95 -4.90
CA LEU A 43 8.76 -1.70 -4.21
C LEU A 43 9.16 -1.82 -2.74
N GLU A 44 9.85 -0.81 -2.21
CA GLU A 44 10.31 -0.80 -0.81
C GLU A 44 9.75 0.41 -0.05
N ASN A 45 9.77 0.31 1.28
CA ASN A 45 9.32 1.37 2.18
C ASN A 45 7.86 1.81 1.97
N LEU A 46 6.95 0.89 1.62
CA LEU A 46 5.54 1.23 1.45
C LEU A 46 4.84 1.43 2.80
N PRO A 47 3.98 2.46 2.92
CA PRO A 47 3.19 2.68 4.13
C PRO A 47 2.13 1.59 4.30
N ALA A 48 1.92 1.17 5.55
CA ALA A 48 0.86 0.22 5.91
C ALA A 48 -0.47 0.95 6.16
N ILE A 49 -1.09 1.44 5.10
CA ILE A 49 -2.34 2.20 5.12
C ILE A 49 -3.41 1.53 4.25
N GLU A 50 -4.68 1.82 4.53
CA GLU A 50 -5.81 1.19 3.85
C GLU A 50 -5.79 1.39 2.34
N ASP A 51 -5.48 2.59 1.83
CA ASP A 51 -5.45 2.86 0.39
C ASP A 51 -4.50 1.93 -0.37
N VAL A 52 -3.32 1.64 0.21
CA VAL A 52 -2.35 0.72 -0.40
C VAL A 52 -2.90 -0.71 -0.36
N ARG A 53 -3.57 -1.11 0.74
CA ARG A 53 -4.16 -2.44 0.85
C ARG A 53 -5.26 -2.65 -0.18
N TYR A 54 -6.22 -1.73 -0.26
CA TYR A 54 -7.31 -1.81 -1.23
C TYR A 54 -6.80 -1.86 -2.67
N MET A 55 -5.76 -1.08 -2.99
CA MET A 55 -5.16 -1.15 -4.32
C MET A 55 -4.56 -2.53 -4.61
N LEU A 56 -3.87 -3.13 -3.65
CA LEU A 56 -3.32 -4.49 -3.81
C LEU A 56 -4.42 -5.54 -3.96
N ASP A 57 -5.49 -5.45 -3.18
CA ASP A 57 -6.64 -6.36 -3.29
C ASP A 57 -7.26 -6.30 -4.70
N ILE A 58 -7.37 -5.09 -5.28
CA ILE A 58 -7.80 -4.89 -6.67
C ILE A 58 -6.81 -5.55 -7.64
N LEU A 59 -5.51 -5.31 -7.48
CA LEU A 59 -4.50 -5.87 -8.38
C LEU A 59 -4.47 -7.40 -8.33
N GLU A 60 -4.57 -8.00 -7.15
CA GLU A 60 -4.67 -9.45 -6.97
C GLU A 60 -5.90 -10.02 -7.68
N ALA A 61 -7.06 -9.35 -7.56
CA ALA A 61 -8.28 -9.75 -8.26
C ALA A 61 -8.17 -9.69 -9.79
N LEU A 62 -7.34 -8.79 -10.34
CA LEU A 62 -7.04 -8.72 -11.77
C LEU A 62 -6.07 -9.82 -12.23
N GLY A 63 -5.43 -10.53 -11.30
CA GLY A 63 -4.47 -11.60 -11.58
C GLY A 63 -3.00 -11.19 -11.42
N VAL A 64 -2.71 -10.03 -10.82
CA VAL A 64 -1.34 -9.63 -10.47
C VAL A 64 -0.84 -10.52 -9.33
N ARG A 65 0.35 -11.10 -9.48
CA ARG A 65 1.03 -11.78 -8.37
C ARG A 65 1.58 -10.73 -7.42
N VAL A 66 1.20 -10.80 -6.16
CA VAL A 66 1.67 -9.90 -5.10
C VAL A 66 2.37 -10.71 -4.00
N GLU A 67 3.64 -10.40 -3.73
CA GLU A 67 4.38 -10.99 -2.62
C GLU A 67 4.78 -9.90 -1.63
N ARG A 68 4.31 -10.02 -0.37
CA ARG A 68 4.57 -9.02 0.67
C ARG A 68 5.60 -9.49 1.69
N ARG A 69 6.60 -8.63 1.94
CA ARG A 69 7.64 -8.85 2.96
C ARG A 69 7.85 -7.57 3.78
N GLY A 70 7.16 -7.48 4.92
CA GLY A 70 7.20 -6.28 5.77
C GLY A 70 6.64 -5.06 5.05
N SER A 71 7.48 -4.04 4.83
CA SER A 71 7.15 -2.83 4.04
C SER A 71 7.54 -2.92 2.57
N SER A 72 7.99 -4.10 2.10
CA SER A 72 8.35 -4.31 0.70
C SER A 72 7.33 -5.20 -0.02
N LEU A 73 7.16 -4.97 -1.32
CA LEU A 73 6.32 -5.75 -2.21
C LEU A 73 7.12 -6.17 -3.45
N VAL A 74 6.80 -7.36 -3.96
CA VAL A 74 7.14 -7.75 -5.33
C VAL A 74 5.82 -7.96 -6.08
N LEU A 75 5.67 -7.27 -7.21
CA LEU A 75 4.47 -7.28 -8.05
C LEU A 75 4.84 -7.84 -9.43
N ASN A 76 4.00 -8.71 -9.99
CA ASN A 76 4.15 -9.17 -11.36
C ASN A 76 2.80 -9.21 -12.08
N ALA A 77 2.69 -8.47 -13.17
CA ALA A 77 1.47 -8.32 -13.96
C ALA A 77 1.42 -9.20 -15.22
N ALA A 78 2.33 -10.15 -15.40
CA ALA A 78 2.40 -10.98 -16.61
C ALA A 78 1.19 -11.89 -16.84
N GLN A 79 0.37 -12.12 -15.81
CA GLN A 79 -0.76 -13.05 -15.83
C GLN A 79 -2.10 -12.34 -15.60
N ILE A 80 -2.25 -11.06 -15.96
CA ILE A 80 -3.55 -10.39 -15.90
C ILE A 80 -4.50 -11.01 -16.93
N HIS A 81 -5.64 -11.48 -16.47
CA HIS A 81 -6.65 -12.18 -17.29
C HIS A 81 -8.09 -11.80 -16.94
N THR A 82 -8.28 -10.98 -15.91
CA THR A 82 -9.58 -10.52 -15.43
C THR A 82 -9.63 -9.00 -15.45
N PHE A 83 -10.77 -8.43 -15.87
CA PHE A 83 -10.98 -6.98 -15.99
C PHE A 83 -12.15 -6.46 -15.13
N ALA A 84 -12.63 -7.30 -14.21
CA ALA A 84 -13.69 -6.95 -13.27
C ALA A 84 -13.07 -6.53 -11.93
N ALA A 85 -13.60 -5.45 -11.33
CA ALA A 85 -13.21 -5.05 -9.98
C ALA A 85 -13.76 -6.05 -8.94
N PRO A 86 -13.02 -6.31 -7.84
CA PRO A 86 -13.54 -7.13 -6.75
C PRO A 86 -14.82 -6.51 -6.15
N SER A 87 -15.80 -7.35 -5.86
CA SER A 87 -17.10 -7.00 -5.26
C SER A 87 -17.03 -6.81 -3.75
#